data_AF-M6Y6Q6-F1
#
_entry.id   AF-M6Y6Q6-F1
#
_cell.length_a   1.000
_cell.length_b   1.000
_cell.length_c   1.000
_cell.angle_alpha   90.00
_cell.angle_beta   90.00
_cell.angle_gamma   90.00
#
_symmetry.space_group_name_H-M   'P 1'
#
loop_
_entity.id
_entity.type
_entity.pdbx_description
1 polymer ?
#
loop_
_entity_poly.entity_id
_entity_poly.type
_entity_poly.pdbx_seq_one_letter_code
_entity_poly.pdbx_strand_id
1 'polypeptide(L)' 'MSGSYGILYIHNEEDDKGKIDYSNEFVAWKLARGNLTLEKDPFLSPCIPLIEDPFNPSRVDI' A
#
# COMPACT_ATOMS: atom_id res chain seq x y z
N MET A 1 -4.48 -22.63 0.20
CA MET A 1 -4.83 -22.39 1.61
C MET A 1 -5.40 -20.97 1.67
N SER A 2 -6.13 -20.65 2.73
CA SER A 2 -7.12 -19.57 2.67
C SER A 2 -6.42 -18.24 2.83
N GLY A 3 -6.30 -17.46 1.74
CA GLY A 3 -5.72 -16.13 1.79
C GLY A 3 -6.34 -15.30 2.91
N SER A 4 -5.51 -14.63 3.72
CA SER A 4 -5.96 -13.79 4.81
C SER A 4 -6.51 -12.47 4.25
N TYR A 5 -7.82 -12.29 4.31
CA TYR A 5 -8.45 -11.00 4.01
C TYR A 5 -8.39 -10.10 5.24
N GLY A 6 -7.81 -8.91 5.08
CA GLY A 6 -7.80 -7.86 6.10
C GLY A 6 -8.58 -6.64 5.63
N ILE A 7 -9.26 -5.96 6.54
CA ILE A 7 -9.90 -4.68 6.26
C ILE A 7 -8.98 -3.58 6.80
N LEU A 8 -8.59 -2.65 5.93
CA LEU A 8 -7.80 -1.47 6.30
C LEU A 8 -8.70 -0.22 6.24
N TYR A 9 -8.97 0.38 7.39
CA TYR A 9 -9.60 1.69 7.47
C TYR A 9 -8.50 2.75 7.67
N ILE A 10 -8.33 3.62 6.68
CA ILE A 10 -7.47 4.81 6.81
C ILE A 10 -8.40 6.01 6.95
N HIS A 11 -8.29 6.69 8.08
CA HIS A 11 -8.83 8.03 8.24
C HIS A 11 -7.70 9.01 7.92
N ASN A 12 -7.83 9.75 6.81
CA ASN A 12 -6.86 10.75 6.38
C ASN A 12 -7.53 12.12 6.44
N GLU A 13 -7.04 13.03 7.28
CA GLU A 13 -7.51 14.43 7.35
C GLU A 13 -6.69 15.39 6.48
N GLU A 14 -5.81 14.86 5.61
CA GLU A 14 -4.86 15.57 4.73
C GLU A 14 -4.24 16.81 5.41
N ASP A 15 -3.02 16.58 5.93
CA ASP A 15 -2.07 17.53 6.50
C ASP A 15 -2.22 17.80 8.02
N ASP A 16 -1.64 16.88 8.80
CA ASP A 16 -1.50 16.96 10.25
C ASP A 16 -0.52 18.09 10.63
N LYS A 17 -1.03 19.32 10.69
CA LYS A 17 -0.69 20.39 11.66
C LYS A 17 0.70 20.27 12.32
N GLY A 18 1.77 20.22 11.52
CA GLY A 18 3.15 20.34 11.98
C GLY A 18 3.91 19.07 12.39
N LYS A 19 3.55 17.85 11.95
CA LYS A 19 4.42 16.67 12.15
C LYS A 19 5.15 16.19 10.90
N ILE A 20 4.46 16.00 9.78
CA ILE A 20 5.09 15.74 8.47
C ILE A 20 4.19 16.33 7.40
N ASP A 21 4.72 17.28 6.64
CA ASP A 21 4.04 17.96 5.53
C ASP A 21 4.25 17.16 4.24
N TYR A 22 3.15 16.69 3.65
CA TYR A 22 3.12 16.01 2.35
C TYR A 22 2.37 16.83 1.29
N SER A 23 2.10 18.11 1.53
CA SER A 23 1.27 18.97 0.66
C SER A 23 1.77 19.08 -0.78
N ASN A 24 3.07 18.86 -1.01
CA ASN A 24 3.70 18.90 -2.34
C ASN A 24 4.20 17.53 -2.82
N GLU A 25 3.85 16.45 -2.12
CA GLU A 25 4.31 15.09 -2.42
C GLU A 25 3.12 14.16 -2.62
N PHE A 26 3.16 13.37 -3.68
CA PHE A 26 2.26 12.23 -3.79
C PHE A 26 2.80 11.10 -2.91
N VAL A 27 1.96 10.56 -2.04
CA VAL A 27 2.31 9.44 -1.13
C VAL A 27 1.23 8.36 -1.19
N ALA A 28 1.64 7.10 -0.97
CA ALA A 28 0.76 5.94 -1.01
C ALA A 28 1.00 5.03 0.20
N TRP A 29 -0.09 4.56 0.81
CA TRP A 29 -0.03 3.51 1.83
C TRP A 29 0.13 2.13 1.17
N LYS A 30 1.15 1.38 1.58
CA LYS A 30 1.45 0.02 1.12
C LYS A 30 1.23 -0.98 2.25
N LEU A 31 0.36 -1.96 2.02
CA LEU A 31 0.19 -3.12 2.89
C LEU A 31 0.77 -4.36 2.21
N ALA A 32 1.87 -4.89 2.74
CA ALA A 32 2.50 -6.11 2.22
C ALA A 32 2.87 -7.05 3.36
N ARG A 33 2.34 -8.29 3.32
CA ARG A 33 2.62 -9.35 4.32
C ARG A 33 2.40 -8.87 5.77
N GLY A 34 1.32 -8.12 6.00
CA GLY A 34 0.97 -7.57 7.31
C GLY A 34 1.73 -6.31 7.74
N ASN A 35 2.63 -5.79 6.91
CA ASN A 35 3.36 -4.56 7.18
C ASN A 35 2.73 -3.38 6.43
N LEU A 36 2.40 -2.31 7.15
CA LEU A 36 1.86 -1.06 6.60
C LEU A 36 2.98 0.00 6.57
N THR A 37 3.32 0.49 5.38
CA THR A 37 4.31 1.58 5.19
C THR A 37 3.73 2.70 4.34
N LEU A 38 4.24 3.93 4.51
CA LEU A 38 3.92 5.08 3.68
C LEU A 38 5.10 5.33 2.72
N GLU A 39 4.84 5.29 1.42
CA GLU A 39 5.86 5.43 0.38
C GLU A 39 5.62 6.72 -0.42
N LYS A 40 6.69 7.41 -0.81
CA LYS A 40 6.59 8.51 -1.78
C LYS A 40 6.34 7.93 -3.16
N ASP A 41 5.38 8.50 -3.88
CA ASP A 41 4.95 8.06 -5.20
C ASP A 41 4.97 9.21 -6.23
N PRO A 42 6.14 9.84 -6.47
CA PRO A 42 6.26 11.06 -7.28
C PRO A 42 5.89 10.87 -8.75
N PHE A 43 5.84 9.62 -9.23
CA PHE A 43 5.52 9.27 -10.61
C PHE A 43 4.15 8.63 -10.77
N LEU A 44 3.30 8.66 -9.72
CA LEU A 44 1.97 8.07 -9.70
C LEU A 44 2.02 6.64 -10.22
N SER A 45 2.57 5.75 -9.39
CA SER A 45 2.81 4.35 -9.65
C SER A 45 1.72 3.80 -10.57
N PRO A 46 2.05 3.39 -11.81
CA PRO A 46 1.05 2.85 -12.71
C PRO A 46 0.36 1.68 -12.01
N CYS A 47 -0.96 1.57 -12.15
CA CYS A 47 -1.75 0.45 -11.65
C CYS A 47 -1.42 -0.83 -12.44
N ILE A 48 -0.20 -1.33 -12.25
CA ILE A 48 0.23 -2.66 -12.62
C ILE A 48 0.60 -3.27 -11.27
N PRO A 49 -0.06 -4.36 -10.84
CA PRO A 49 0.11 -4.88 -9.50
C PRO A 49 1.51 -5.49 -9.37
N LEU A 50 2.48 -4.64 -9.03
CA LEU A 50 3.81 -5.04 -8.58
C LEU A 50 3.77 -5.54 -7.12
N ILE A 51 2.64 -5.27 -6.45
CA ILE A 51 2.33 -5.80 -5.11
C ILE A 51 1.85 -7.25 -5.20
N GLU A 52 1.23 -7.65 -6.32
CA GLU A 52 0.85 -9.03 -6.55
C GLU A 52 2.05 -9.77 -7.15
N ASP A 53 2.47 -10.86 -6.51
CA ASP A 53 3.49 -11.71 -7.13
C ASP A 53 2.98 -12.20 -8.51
N PRO A 54 3.87 -12.43 -9.49
CA PRO A 54 3.47 -12.97 -10.78
C PRO A 54 2.60 -14.20 -10.59
N PHE A 55 1.49 -14.26 -11.34
CA PHE A 55 0.58 -15.40 -11.29
C PHE A 55 1.36 -16.71 -11.43
N ASN A 56 1.30 -17.55 -10.40
CA ASN A 56 1.95 -18.84 -10.37
C ASN A 56 0.90 -19.91 -10.04
N PRO A 57 0.51 -20.77 -11.01
CA PRO A 57 -0.52 -21.80 -10.80
C PRO A 57 -0.08 -22.91 -9.84
N SER A 58 1.21 -22.98 -9.51
CA SER A 58 1.78 -23.93 -8.54
C SER A 58 1.92 -23.32 -7.14
N ARG A 59 1.58 -22.05 -6.96
CA ARG A 59 1.68 -21.38 -5.67
C ARG A 59 0.57 -21.89 -4.75
N VAL A 60 0.97 -22.58 -3.69
CA VAL A 60 0.05 -22.93 -2.61
C VAL A 60 0.09 -21.75 -1.65
N ASP A 61 -0.87 -20.84 -1.78
CA ASP A 61 -1.02 -19.74 -0.83
C ASP A 61 -1.43 -20.34 0.50
N ILE A 62 -0.46 -20.55 1.40
CA ILE A 62 -0.65 -20.91 2.81
C ILE A 62 -0.67 -19.60 3.60
#